data_AF-A0A0B7KJ17-F1
#
_entry.id   AF-A0A0B7KJ17-F1
#
_cell.length_a   1.000
_cell.length_b   1.000
_cell.length_c   1.000
_cell.angle_alpha   90.00
_cell.angle_beta   90.00
_cell.angle_gamma   90.00
#
_symmetry.space_group_name_H-M   'P 1'
#
loop_
_entity.id
_entity.type
_entity.pdbx_description
1 polymer ?
#
loop_
_entity_poly.entity_id
_entity_poly.type
_entity_poly.pdbx_seq_one_letter_code
_entity_poly.pdbx_strand_id
1 'polypeptide(L)'
;MGAPGASSVRPEEDDVQSPATNEKLACFRCRQRKIKCDRSTPCAHCVKVGVECSYASGPKPRERRQRVMVSNTYDSKLDSISRKIDQLSQQMSQLSHETHRSGTSIPAENQEQSAGTSNH
;
A
#
# COMPACT_ATOMS: atom_id res chain seq x y z
N MET A 1 -10.16 -79.43 27.98
CA MET A 1 -8.99 -78.64 28.42
C MET A 1 -8.06 -78.55 27.22
N GLY A 2 -7.70 -77.43 26.60
CA GLY A 2 -8.05 -76.01 26.72
C GLY A 2 -7.50 -75.30 25.45
N ALA A 3 -8.12 -74.19 25.06
CA ALA A 3 -7.50 -73.16 24.19
C ALA A 3 -6.54 -72.29 25.06
N PRO A 4 -5.71 -71.34 24.56
CA PRO A 4 -5.78 -70.65 23.26
C PRO A 4 -4.42 -70.37 22.56
N GLY A 5 -4.50 -69.75 21.38
CA GLY A 5 -3.37 -69.32 20.57
C GLY A 5 -2.60 -68.12 21.12
N ALA A 6 -1.36 -68.00 20.67
CA ALA A 6 -0.54 -66.80 20.84
C ALA A 6 -0.33 -66.17 19.45
N SER A 7 -1.21 -65.24 19.11
CA SER A 7 -0.91 -64.21 18.12
C SER A 7 0.35 -63.48 18.56
N SER A 8 1.37 -63.48 17.71
CA SER A 8 2.58 -62.70 17.91
C SER A 8 2.22 -61.23 17.74
N VAL A 9 1.89 -60.55 18.84
CA VAL A 9 1.61 -59.12 18.87
C VAL A 9 2.93 -58.38 18.65
N ARG A 10 3.03 -57.72 17.49
CA ARG A 10 4.11 -56.77 17.16
C ARG A 10 3.85 -55.49 17.97
N PRO A 11 4.84 -54.89 18.66
CA PRO A 11 4.62 -53.64 19.36
C PRO A 11 4.28 -52.51 18.39
N GLU A 12 3.20 -51.82 18.73
CA GLU A 12 2.63 -50.65 18.08
C GLU A 12 3.55 -49.43 18.24
N GLU A 13 3.85 -48.80 17.10
CA GLU A 13 3.65 -47.37 16.83
C GLU A 13 4.02 -46.37 17.95
N ASP A 14 5.27 -45.89 17.93
CA ASP A 14 5.57 -44.53 18.36
C ASP A 14 5.81 -43.67 17.11
N ASP A 15 4.75 -42.97 16.71
CA ASP A 15 4.72 -41.96 15.65
C ASP A 15 5.66 -40.81 16.01
N VAL A 16 6.97 -40.98 15.76
CA VAL A 16 7.90 -39.84 15.78
C VAL A 16 7.88 -39.20 14.42
N GLN A 17 6.83 -38.41 14.22
CA GLN A 17 6.69 -37.27 13.34
C GLN A 17 8.00 -36.91 12.61
N SER A 18 8.04 -37.27 11.33
CA SER A 18 9.10 -36.94 10.38
C SER A 18 9.54 -35.47 10.49
N PRO A 19 10.81 -35.15 10.85
CA PRO A 19 11.31 -33.82 10.65
C PRO A 19 11.80 -33.77 9.21
N ALA A 20 11.05 -33.06 8.37
CA ALA A 20 11.58 -32.44 7.18
C ALA A 20 13.01 -31.95 7.48
N THR A 21 13.96 -32.29 6.62
CA THR A 21 15.37 -31.87 6.72
C THR A 21 15.48 -30.36 6.52
N ASN A 22 14.98 -29.61 7.49
CA ASN A 22 15.28 -28.22 7.73
C ASN A 22 16.73 -28.24 8.20
N GLU A 23 17.67 -28.09 7.25
CA GLU A 23 19.09 -27.96 7.54
C GLU A 23 19.26 -26.96 8.68
N LYS A 24 19.46 -27.46 9.91
CA LYS A 24 19.34 -26.63 11.11
C LYS A 24 20.29 -25.44 10.96
N LEU A 25 19.69 -24.25 10.90
CA LEU A 25 20.40 -22.99 10.76
C LEU A 25 21.39 -22.86 11.94
N ALA A 26 22.58 -22.31 11.71
CA ALA A 26 23.47 -21.93 12.80
C ALA A 26 22.75 -20.99 13.79
N CYS A 27 23.04 -21.08 15.10
CA CYS A 27 22.42 -20.22 16.10
C CYS A 27 22.74 -18.74 15.82
N PHE A 28 21.93 -17.83 16.37
CA PHE A 28 22.06 -16.39 16.16
C PHE A 28 23.46 -15.87 16.48
N ARG A 29 24.05 -16.32 17.59
CA ARG A 29 25.36 -15.85 18.02
C ARG A 29 26.50 -16.35 17.13
N CYS A 30 26.45 -17.62 16.72
CA CYS A 30 27.45 -18.17 15.80
C CYS A 30 27.33 -17.53 14.41
N ARG A 31 26.12 -17.18 13.96
CA ARG A 31 25.90 -16.41 12.74
C ARG A 31 26.49 -15.01 12.83
N GLN A 32 26.20 -14.29 13.91
CA GLN A 32 26.73 -12.94 14.14
C GLN A 32 28.25 -12.93 14.18
N ARG A 33 28.86 -13.94 14.81
CA ARG A 33 30.32 -14.11 14.88
C ARG A 33 30.94 -14.76 13.64
N LYS A 34 30.12 -15.24 12.69
CA LYS A 34 30.56 -15.96 11.48
C LYS A 34 31.47 -17.17 11.78
N ILE A 35 31.16 -17.91 12.84
CA ILE A 35 31.89 -19.11 13.26
C ILE A 35 31.08 -20.39 13.03
N LYS A 36 31.76 -21.53 12.99
CA LYS A 36 31.13 -22.85 12.86
C LYS A 36 30.21 -23.11 14.05
N CYS A 37 28.97 -23.48 13.76
CA CYS A 37 27.98 -23.88 14.75
C CYS A 37 27.74 -25.38 14.63
N ASP A 38 27.83 -26.10 15.76
CA ASP A 38 27.51 -27.52 15.89
C ASP A 38 25.99 -27.79 15.86
N ARG A 39 25.17 -26.73 15.94
CA ARG A 39 23.71 -26.74 15.78
C ARG A 39 22.97 -27.62 16.81
N SER A 40 23.64 -28.01 17.89
CA SER A 40 23.00 -28.54 19.09
C SER A 40 22.32 -27.40 19.86
N THR A 41 21.30 -27.70 20.67
CA THR A 41 20.57 -26.68 21.44
C THR A 41 20.73 -26.99 22.92
N PRO A 42 21.54 -26.21 23.67
CA PRO A 42 22.41 -25.10 23.27
C PRO A 42 23.70 -25.56 22.56
N CYS A 43 24.28 -24.74 21.67
CA CYS A 43 25.46 -25.13 20.90
C CYS A 43 26.74 -25.11 21.75
N ALA A 44 27.72 -25.95 21.42
CA ALA A 44 28.95 -26.11 22.20
C ALA A 44 29.72 -24.79 22.41
N HIS A 45 29.73 -23.90 21.42
CA HIS A 45 30.34 -22.58 21.56
C HIS A 45 29.59 -21.70 22.57
N CYS A 46 28.26 -21.71 22.54
CA CYS A 46 27.47 -20.91 23.48
C CYS A 46 27.57 -21.44 24.92
N VAL A 47 27.66 -22.77 25.08
CA VAL A 47 27.93 -23.41 26.39
C VAL A 47 29.29 -22.96 26.92
N LYS A 48 30.35 -23.08 26.12
CA LYS A 48 31.71 -22.70 26.54
C LYS A 48 31.84 -21.24 26.95
N VAL A 49 31.12 -20.34 26.28
CA VAL A 49 31.16 -18.90 26.57
C VAL A 49 30.11 -18.50 27.63
N GLY A 50 29.26 -19.44 28.09
CA GLY A 50 28.28 -19.19 29.14
C GLY A 50 27.21 -18.18 28.74
N VAL A 51 26.64 -18.31 27.54
CA VAL A 51 25.66 -17.36 27.01
C VAL A 51 24.39 -18.00 26.48
N GLU A 52 23.38 -17.17 26.28
CA GLU A 52 22.15 -17.58 25.62
C GLU A 52 22.38 -18.04 24.17
N CYS A 53 21.89 -19.25 23.88
CA CYS A 53 21.93 -19.84 22.56
C CYS A 53 20.52 -19.83 21.95
N SER A 54 20.25 -18.85 21.08
CA SER A 54 18.96 -18.73 20.40
C SER A 54 19.05 -19.12 18.92
N TYR A 55 18.08 -19.88 18.46
CA TYR A 55 17.85 -20.17 17.06
C TYR A 55 16.61 -19.39 16.63
N ALA A 56 16.67 -18.65 15.52
CA ALA A 56 15.51 -17.91 15.06
C ALA A 56 14.38 -18.89 14.67
N SER A 57 13.28 -18.86 15.42
CA SER A 57 12.08 -19.63 15.14
C SER A 57 11.40 -19.07 13.89
N GLY A 58 11.83 -19.55 12.72
CA GLY A 58 11.22 -19.25 11.43
C GLY A 58 11.31 -17.78 10.99
N PRO A 59 11.04 -17.49 9.72
CA PRO A 59 10.83 -16.12 9.27
C PRO A 59 9.65 -15.54 10.04
N LYS A 60 9.86 -14.44 10.79
CA LYS A 60 8.75 -13.58 11.24
C LYS A 60 7.86 -13.33 10.01
N PRO A 61 6.53 -13.50 10.09
CA PRO A 61 5.64 -13.14 9.00
C PRO A 61 6.00 -11.73 8.58
N ARG A 62 6.57 -11.60 7.38
CA ARG A 62 7.01 -10.33 6.86
C ARG A 62 5.70 -9.58 6.64
N GLU A 63 5.37 -8.68 7.56
CA GLU A 63 4.16 -7.87 7.46
C GLU A 63 4.17 -7.28 6.06
N ARG A 64 3.18 -7.68 5.26
CA ARG A 64 3.08 -7.27 3.87
C ARG A 64 2.80 -5.78 3.94
N ARG A 65 3.85 -4.95 3.94
CA ARG A 65 3.72 -3.52 3.71
C ARG A 65 3.04 -3.41 2.36
N GLN A 66 1.74 -3.17 2.40
CA GLN A 66 0.95 -2.93 1.21
C GLN A 66 1.62 -1.74 0.53
N ARG A 67 2.22 -1.99 -0.64
CA ARG A 67 2.71 -0.92 -1.49
C ARG A 67 1.46 -0.20 -1.98
N VAL A 68 1.02 0.81 -1.23
CA VAL A 68 -0.06 1.69 -1.67
C VAL A 68 0.49 2.37 -2.92
N MET A 69 -0.13 2.06 -4.06
CA MET A 69 0.15 2.73 -5.32
C MET A 69 -0.43 4.14 -5.19
N VAL A 70 0.44 5.09 -4.83
CA VAL A 70 0.09 6.49 -4.55
C VAL A 70 -0.60 7.13 -5.76
N SER A 71 -0.30 6.72 -7.00
CA SER A 71 -0.76 7.36 -8.25
C SER A 71 -2.27 7.63 -8.35
N ASN A 72 -3.12 6.60 -8.21
CA ASN A 72 -4.52 6.70 -8.66
C ASN A 72 -5.37 7.74 -7.90
N THR A 73 -5.04 7.97 -6.62
CA THR A 73 -5.76 8.96 -5.79
C THR A 73 -5.32 10.39 -6.06
N TYR A 74 -4.09 10.59 -6.53
CA TYR A 74 -3.58 11.92 -6.88
C TYR A 74 -4.07 12.29 -8.28
N ASP A 75 -4.05 11.35 -9.22
CA ASP A 75 -4.60 11.54 -10.56
C ASP A 75 -6.08 11.96 -10.50
N SER A 76 -6.90 11.25 -9.71
CA SER A 76 -8.32 11.61 -9.51
C SER A 76 -8.52 12.99 -8.86
N LYS A 77 -7.64 13.38 -7.93
CA LYS A 77 -7.69 14.69 -7.27
C LYS A 77 -7.27 15.81 -8.23
N LEU A 78 -6.25 15.58 -9.05
CA LEU A 78 -5.80 16.51 -10.08
C LEU A 78 -6.92 16.77 -11.08
N ASP A 79 -7.58 15.72 -11.57
CA ASP A 79 -8.73 15.85 -12.47
C ASP A 79 -9.88 16.64 -11.85
N SER A 80 -10.19 16.38 -10.57
CA SER A 80 -11.25 17.11 -9.85
C SER A 80 -10.92 18.59 -9.67
N ILE A 81 -9.64 18.90 -9.38
CA ILE A 81 -9.17 20.29 -9.23
C ILE A 81 -9.26 21.02 -10.56
N SER A 82 -8.77 20.43 -11.66
CA SER A 82 -8.83 21.04 -13.00
C SER A 82 -10.26 21.39 -13.40
N ARG A 83 -11.22 20.46 -13.23
CA ARG A 83 -12.63 20.70 -13.54
C ARG A 83 -13.24 21.83 -12.71
N LYS A 84 -12.88 21.93 -11.42
CA LYS A 84 -13.36 23.00 -10.55
C LYS A 84 -12.80 24.37 -10.95
N ILE A 85 -11.54 24.42 -11.40
CA ILE A 85 -10.92 25.66 -11.89
C ILE A 85 -11.63 26.16 -13.14
N ASP A 86 -11.92 25.26 -14.09
CA ASP A 86 -12.67 25.61 -15.30
C ASP A 86 -14.07 26.13 -14.96
N GLN A 87 -14.77 25.44 -14.05
CA GLN A 87 -16.09 25.85 -13.57
C GLN A 87 -16.06 27.23 -12.91
N LEU A 88 -15.13 27.48 -11.99
CA LEU A 88 -14.99 28.77 -11.30
C LEU A 88 -14.65 29.89 -12.30
N SER A 89 -13.77 29.62 -13.27
CA SER A 89 -13.42 30.57 -14.32
C SER A 89 -14.64 30.95 -15.17
N GLN A 90 -15.48 29.97 -15.51
CA GLN A 90 -16.71 30.21 -16.25
C GLN A 90 -17.73 31.03 -15.44
N GLN A 91 -17.92 30.71 -14.15
CA GLN A 91 -18.82 31.46 -13.27
C GLN A 91 -18.36 32.92 -13.09
N MET A 92 -17.06 33.15 -13.00
CA MET A 92 -16.47 34.48 -12.89
C MET A 92 -16.69 35.31 -14.17
N SER A 93 -16.58 34.67 -15.34
CA SER A 93 -16.93 35.30 -16.64
C SER A 93 -18.41 35.68 -16.72
N GLN A 94 -19.32 34.80 -16.31
CA GLN A 94 -20.77 35.05 -16.32
C GLN A 94 -21.16 36.22 -15.43
N LEU A 95 -20.70 36.22 -14.17
CA LEU A 95 -20.96 37.31 -13.22
C LEU A 95 -20.41 38.66 -13.74
N SER A 96 -19.24 38.65 -14.38
CA SER A 96 -18.68 39.83 -15.04
C SER A 96 -19.61 40.36 -16.14
N HIS A 97 -20.08 39.51 -17.06
CA HIS A 97 -20.98 39.92 -18.13
C HIS A 97 -22.37 40.39 -17.66
N GLU A 98 -22.91 39.82 -16.58
CA GLU A 98 -24.18 40.29 -15.98
C GLU A 98 -24.06 41.67 -15.32
N THR A 99 -22.90 42.00 -14.73
CA THR A 99 -22.65 43.35 -14.20
C THR A 99 -22.57 44.42 -15.30
N HIS A 100 -22.17 44.07 -16.51
CA HIS A 100 -22.21 44.99 -17.67
C HIS A 100 -23.58 45.10 -18.35
N ARG A 101 -24.44 44.07 -18.24
CA ARG A 101 -25.78 44.08 -18.86
C ARG A 101 -26.82 44.87 -18.07
N SER A 102 -26.63 45.03 -16.77
CA SER A 102 -27.57 45.74 -15.88
C SER A 102 -27.24 47.23 -15.67
N GLY A 103 -26.20 47.76 -16.36
CA GLY A 103 -25.64 49.09 -16.12
C GLY A 103 -25.80 50.16 -17.22
N THR A 104 -26.41 49.87 -18.37
CA THR A 104 -26.61 50.89 -19.42
C THR A 104 -27.93 50.70 -20.18
N SER A 105 -29.01 51.21 -19.59
CA SER A 105 -30.16 51.73 -20.34
C SER A 105 -29.99 53.24 -20.48
N ILE A 106 -29.29 53.68 -21.52
CA ILE A 106 -29.51 54.99 -22.14
C ILE A 106 -29.72 54.69 -23.63
N PRO A 107 -30.94 54.83 -24.18
CA PRO A 107 -31.16 54.72 -25.61
C PRO A 107 -30.70 56.04 -26.25
N ALA A 108 -29.66 55.98 -27.09
CA ALA A 108 -29.39 57.06 -28.03
C ALA A 108 -30.45 56.99 -29.14
N GLU A 109 -31.30 58.02 -29.13
CA GLU A 109 -32.38 58.32 -30.06
C GLU A 109 -31.92 58.26 -31.53
N ASN A 110 -32.81 57.73 -32.38
CA ASN A 110 -32.56 57.39 -33.77
C ASN A 110 -33.08 58.52 -34.68
N GLN A 111 -32.26 58.90 -35.66
CA GLN A 111 -32.60 59.47 -36.98
C GLN A 111 -33.60 60.63 -37.09
N GLU A 112 -33.12 61.73 -37.69
CA GLU A 112 -33.90 62.39 -38.73
C GLU A 112 -33.01 62.64 -39.96
N GLN A 113 -33.41 62.01 -41.06
CA GLN A 113 -32.93 62.28 -42.41
C GLN A 113 -33.90 63.28 -43.05
N SER A 114 -33.43 64.40 -43.61
CA SER A 114 -33.90 64.85 -44.94
C SER A 114 -33.19 66.12 -45.42
N ALA A 115 -32.80 66.04 -46.69
CA ALA A 115 -32.27 67.02 -47.63
C ALA A 115 -32.81 68.47 -47.57
N GLY A 116 -32.01 69.42 -48.05
CA GLY A 116 -32.50 70.74 -48.47
C GLY A 116 -31.39 71.72 -48.85
N THR A 117 -31.53 72.35 -50.02
CA THR A 117 -30.54 73.10 -50.80
C THR A 117 -30.50 74.63 -50.55
N SER A 118 -29.38 75.27 -50.94
CA SER A 118 -29.26 76.61 -51.57
C SER A 118 -29.43 77.93 -50.78
N ASN A 119 -28.49 78.85 -51.09
CA ASN A 119 -28.53 80.34 -51.09
C ASN A 119 -28.25 81.14 -49.80
N HIS A 120 -27.10 81.82 -49.75
CA HIS A 120 -26.99 83.26 -50.06
C HIS A 120 -25.55 83.62 -50.45
#